data_AF-A0A441S872-F1
#
_entry.id   AF-A0A441S872-F1
#
_cell.length_a   1.000
_cell.length_b   1.000
_cell.length_c   1.000
_cell.angle_alpha   90.00
_cell.angle_beta   90.00
_cell.angle_gamma   90.00
#
_symmetry.space_group_name_H-M   'P 1'
#
loop_
_entity.id
_entity.type
_entity.pdbx_description
1 polymer ?
#
loop_
_entity_poly.entity_id
_entity_poly.type
_entity_poly.pdbx_seq_one_letter_code
_entity_poly.pdbx_strand_id
1 'polypeptide(L)'
;PGLLSPDMPLDQRWDDGGSLNFDSEILDQTLPIFGAPLLELALTSDRPTGVLAVRLSDVSPSGEVTRVTYGLLNLSHRNSHHDPQPMDAGKLYIVRIAMNGIGYTFPPGHRIRLSVSTAYWPIAFPAPGRATLTIKAEASALHLPIRMPQPGDEQLQPFAPVEISSPMPSTVLEPGKVERFVQIDPVAKQVTVTLKRDNGSIGLDGIGTIVGLKKHITYAVAENDPTTARTEVYYRFELGRGEWQTAVAARTVMTASKSTFHLQVDLDAYAKRERIFCRSWSK
;
A
#
# COMPACT_ATOMS: atom_id res chain seq x y z
N PRO A 1 16.16 4.52 0.00
CA PRO A 1 15.23 4.52 -1.16
C PRO A 1 13.74 4.25 -0.83
N GLY A 2 13.35 4.05 0.44
CA GLY A 2 11.96 3.80 0.82
C GLY A 2 11.39 4.91 1.70
N LEU A 3 10.89 6.00 1.10
CA LEU A 3 10.03 7.01 1.77
C LEU A 3 8.77 7.35 0.94
N LEU A 4 8.49 6.59 -0.12
CA LEU A 4 7.77 7.11 -1.29
C LEU A 4 6.64 6.25 -1.81
N SER A 5 6.63 4.98 -1.47
CA SER A 5 5.60 4.09 -1.97
C SER A 5 4.31 4.36 -1.17
N PRO A 6 3.11 4.34 -1.79
CA PRO A 6 1.85 4.63 -1.10
C PRO A 6 1.52 3.63 0.03
N ASP A 7 2.12 2.45 -0.01
CA ASP A 7 2.11 1.47 1.07
C ASP A 7 3.06 1.83 2.23
N MET A 8 3.85 2.90 2.15
CA MET A 8 4.58 3.37 3.31
C MET A 8 3.67 4.19 4.23
N PRO A 9 3.44 3.71 5.46
CA PRO A 9 2.55 4.39 6.38
C PRO A 9 3.19 5.70 6.83
N LEU A 10 2.41 6.76 6.80
CA LEU A 10 2.65 7.93 7.63
C LEU A 10 2.08 7.65 9.03
N ASP A 11 2.14 8.64 9.91
CA ASP A 11 1.33 8.63 11.11
C ASP A 11 -0.15 8.34 10.77
N GLN A 12 -0.70 7.32 11.40
CA GLN A 12 -2.01 6.78 11.06
C GLN A 12 -3.19 7.59 11.62
N ARG A 13 -2.95 8.65 12.40
CA ARG A 13 -4.02 9.48 12.98
C ARG A 13 -4.99 10.04 11.94
N TRP A 14 -4.52 10.33 10.72
CA TRP A 14 -5.38 10.81 9.63
C TRP A 14 -6.33 9.72 9.14
N ASP A 15 -5.80 8.52 8.91
CA ASP A 15 -6.59 7.35 8.50
C ASP A 15 -7.53 6.88 9.63
N ASP A 16 -7.13 7.05 10.88
CA ASP A 16 -7.93 6.71 12.07
C ASP A 16 -9.20 7.57 12.19
N GLY A 17 -9.18 8.81 11.68
CA GLY A 17 -10.37 9.68 11.63
C GLY A 17 -11.50 9.13 10.74
N GLY A 18 -11.18 8.24 9.80
CA GLY A 18 -12.15 7.54 8.94
C GLY A 18 -12.39 6.08 9.32
N SER A 19 -11.94 5.65 10.50
CA SER A 19 -11.94 4.24 10.93
C SER A 19 -12.66 4.05 12.26
N LEU A 20 -13.20 2.84 12.47
CA LEU A 20 -13.59 2.38 13.80
C LEU A 20 -12.35 1.80 14.49
N ASN A 21 -11.95 2.39 15.60
CA ASN A 21 -10.71 2.04 16.31
C ASN A 21 -11.02 1.30 17.62
N PHE A 22 -10.30 0.22 17.87
CA PHE A 22 -10.31 -0.54 19.12
C PHE A 22 -8.90 -0.53 19.71
N ASP A 23 -8.77 -0.09 20.95
CA ASP A 23 -7.49 -0.02 21.64
C ASP A 23 -7.41 -1.07 22.73
N SER A 24 -6.26 -1.73 22.86
CA SER A 24 -5.94 -2.49 24.05
C SER A 24 -5.76 -1.58 25.26
N GLU A 25 -5.70 -2.19 26.44
CA GLU A 25 -5.06 -1.54 27.58
C GLU A 25 -3.60 -1.20 27.30
N ILE A 26 -3.03 -0.32 28.12
CA ILE A 26 -1.60 -0.02 28.08
C ILE A 26 -0.85 -1.30 28.38
N LEU A 27 0.14 -1.61 27.54
CA LEU A 27 0.97 -2.79 27.74
C LEU A 27 1.92 -2.57 28.92
N ASP A 28 1.84 -3.43 29.94
CA ASP A 28 2.79 -3.39 31.07
C ASP A 28 4.16 -3.99 30.70
N GLN A 29 4.19 -4.84 29.67
CA GLN A 29 5.36 -5.59 29.23
C GLN A 29 5.49 -5.56 27.72
N THR A 30 6.71 -5.78 27.24
CA THR A 30 7.01 -5.94 25.82
C THR A 30 6.22 -7.11 25.22
N LEU A 31 5.60 -6.91 24.05
CA LEU A 31 4.86 -7.96 23.34
C LEU A 31 5.42 -8.16 21.92
N PRO A 32 6.26 -9.19 21.70
CA PRO A 32 6.75 -9.53 20.37
C PRO A 32 5.73 -10.37 19.59
N ILE A 33 5.53 -10.03 18.32
CA ILE A 33 4.79 -10.83 17.35
C ILE A 33 5.69 -11.24 16.20
N PHE A 34 5.52 -12.48 15.71
CA PHE A 34 6.21 -12.98 14.53
C PHE A 34 5.29 -13.90 13.73
N GLY A 35 4.80 -13.41 12.59
CA GLY A 35 3.84 -14.11 11.74
C GLY A 35 2.75 -13.17 11.21
N ALA A 36 1.63 -13.73 10.77
CA ALA A 36 0.48 -12.97 10.28
C ALA A 36 -0.62 -12.88 11.34
N PRO A 37 -0.94 -11.68 11.87
CA PRO A 37 -2.14 -11.47 12.67
C PRO A 37 -3.40 -11.86 11.89
N LEU A 38 -4.38 -12.44 12.59
CA LEU A 38 -5.65 -12.87 12.01
C LEU A 38 -6.80 -12.18 12.74
N LEU A 39 -7.67 -11.50 12.00
CA LEU A 39 -8.93 -10.99 12.52
C LEU A 39 -10.07 -11.91 12.13
N GLU A 40 -10.82 -12.40 13.12
CA GLU A 40 -12.14 -12.99 12.94
C GLU A 40 -13.20 -11.93 13.31
N LEU A 41 -14.00 -11.52 12.34
CA LEU A 41 -14.93 -10.40 12.50
C LEU A 41 -16.37 -10.86 12.22
N ALA A 42 -17.22 -10.76 13.24
CA ALA A 42 -18.66 -10.94 13.09
C ALA A 42 -19.29 -9.61 12.64
N LEU A 43 -19.88 -9.60 11.44
CA LEU A 43 -20.40 -8.37 10.84
C LEU A 43 -21.65 -8.59 9.98
N THR A 44 -22.42 -7.52 9.80
CA THR A 44 -23.43 -7.40 8.74
C THR A 44 -23.01 -6.31 7.74
N SER A 45 -23.54 -6.38 6.52
CA SER A 45 -23.37 -5.33 5.51
C SER A 45 -24.74 -4.95 4.92
N ASP A 46 -24.91 -3.70 4.52
CA ASP A 46 -26.07 -3.21 3.77
C ASP A 46 -25.91 -3.37 2.24
N ARG A 47 -24.73 -3.78 1.77
CA ARG A 47 -24.40 -3.93 0.34
C ARG A 47 -23.95 -5.36 0.04
N PRO A 48 -24.10 -5.81 -1.22
CA PRO A 48 -23.65 -7.14 -1.64
C PRO A 48 -22.12 -7.30 -1.67
N THR A 49 -21.38 -6.20 -1.64
CA THR A 49 -19.92 -6.19 -1.64
C THR A 49 -19.38 -4.93 -0.99
N GLY A 50 -18.10 -4.96 -0.60
CA GLY A 50 -17.38 -3.86 0.03
C GLY A 50 -15.92 -4.25 0.27
N VAL A 51 -15.04 -3.27 0.37
CA VAL A 51 -13.68 -3.48 0.89
C VAL A 51 -13.75 -3.38 2.40
N LEU A 52 -13.19 -4.36 3.09
CA LEU A 52 -12.91 -4.33 4.51
C LEU A 52 -11.40 -4.20 4.67
N ALA A 53 -10.97 -3.07 5.21
CA ALA A 53 -9.58 -2.79 5.50
C ALA A 53 -9.36 -2.80 7.01
N VAL A 54 -8.33 -3.53 7.43
CA VAL A 54 -7.97 -3.68 8.84
C VAL A 54 -6.52 -3.30 9.02
N ARG A 55 -6.23 -2.48 10.01
CA ARG A 55 -4.88 -2.00 10.32
C ARG A 55 -4.58 -2.35 11.76
N LEU A 56 -3.42 -2.96 11.99
CA LEU A 56 -2.86 -3.13 13.31
C LEU A 56 -1.77 -2.07 13.49
N SER A 57 -1.87 -1.28 14.55
CA SER A 57 -0.98 -0.16 14.80
C SER A 57 -0.46 -0.18 16.23
N ASP A 58 0.73 0.37 16.40
CA ASP A 58 1.36 0.69 17.68
C ASP A 58 1.08 2.16 18.02
N VAL A 59 0.41 2.42 19.14
CA VAL A 59 0.12 3.76 19.64
C VAL A 59 1.11 4.10 20.74
N SER A 60 1.96 5.08 20.49
CA SER A 60 2.96 5.53 21.46
C SER A 60 2.32 6.30 22.63
N PRO A 61 3.02 6.43 23.76
CA PRO A 61 2.62 7.31 24.86
C PRO A 61 2.47 8.78 24.46
N SER A 62 3.19 9.22 23.42
CA SER A 62 3.06 10.56 22.83
C SER A 62 1.84 10.71 21.90
N GLY A 63 1.13 9.61 21.62
CA GLY A 63 -0.07 9.57 20.78
C GLY A 63 0.19 9.40 19.28
N GLU A 64 1.45 9.22 18.87
CA GLU A 64 1.80 8.88 17.49
C GLU A 64 1.35 7.45 17.18
N VAL A 65 0.83 7.22 15.97
CA VAL A 65 0.30 5.92 15.58
C VAL A 65 1.10 5.34 14.42
N THR A 66 1.87 4.29 14.69
CA THR A 66 2.69 3.60 13.70
C THR A 66 1.96 2.36 13.18
N ARG A 67 1.73 2.26 11.87
CA ARG A 67 1.12 1.05 11.29
C ARG A 67 2.10 -0.12 11.36
N VAL A 68 1.74 -1.17 12.09
CA VAL A 68 2.53 -2.40 12.22
C VAL A 68 2.26 -3.33 11.05
N THR A 69 1.00 -3.59 10.74
CA THR A 69 0.58 -4.38 9.57
C THR A 69 -0.85 -4.02 9.16
N TYR A 70 -1.31 -4.55 8.04
CA TYR A 70 -2.68 -4.37 7.57
C TYR A 70 -3.15 -5.60 6.78
N GLY A 71 -4.46 -5.74 6.65
CA GLY A 71 -5.14 -6.74 5.83
C GLY A 71 -6.26 -6.09 5.02
N LEU A 72 -6.55 -6.69 3.86
CA LEU A 72 -7.62 -6.26 2.97
C LEU A 72 -8.47 -7.46 2.58
N LEU A 73 -9.79 -7.29 2.61
CA LEU A 73 -10.73 -8.29 2.13
C LEU A 73 -11.84 -7.62 1.32
N ASN A 74 -12.04 -8.06 0.09
CA ASN A 74 -13.31 -7.83 -0.58
C ASN A 74 -14.34 -8.82 0.01
N LEU A 75 -15.43 -8.31 0.60
CA LEU A 75 -16.42 -9.13 1.31
C LEU A 75 -17.08 -10.20 0.44
N SER A 76 -17.15 -9.98 -0.87
CA SER A 76 -17.64 -11.01 -1.80
C SER A 76 -16.68 -12.20 -1.93
N HIS A 77 -15.40 -12.01 -1.64
CA HIS A 77 -14.36 -13.04 -1.67
C HIS A 77 -14.13 -13.70 -0.31
N ARG A 78 -15.00 -13.47 0.69
CA ARG A 78 -14.84 -13.97 2.08
C ARG A 78 -14.60 -15.48 2.19
N ASN A 79 -15.12 -16.26 1.24
CA ASN A 79 -14.98 -17.73 1.22
C ASN A 79 -14.08 -18.25 0.09
N SER A 80 -13.89 -17.48 -0.99
CA SER A 80 -13.13 -17.90 -2.18
C SER A 80 -12.75 -16.70 -3.04
N HIS A 81 -11.53 -16.71 -3.57
CA HIS A 81 -11.12 -15.71 -4.56
C HIS A 81 -11.55 -16.07 -5.99
N HIS A 82 -11.81 -17.35 -6.26
CA HIS A 82 -12.22 -17.84 -7.59
C HIS A 82 -13.73 -17.77 -7.80
N ASP A 83 -14.52 -17.94 -6.74
CA ASP A 83 -15.98 -17.92 -6.78
C ASP A 83 -16.53 -16.90 -5.77
N PRO A 84 -16.53 -15.60 -6.12
CA PRO A 84 -17.02 -14.56 -5.24
C PRO A 84 -18.54 -14.65 -5.08
N GLN A 85 -19.01 -14.58 -3.84
CA GLN A 85 -20.42 -14.67 -3.49
C GLN A 85 -20.91 -13.35 -2.91
N PRO A 86 -22.05 -12.80 -3.33
CA PRO A 86 -22.56 -11.57 -2.74
C PRO A 86 -22.87 -11.75 -1.24
N MET A 87 -22.83 -10.64 -0.51
CA MET A 87 -23.37 -10.54 0.85
C MET A 87 -24.89 -10.37 0.78
N ASP A 88 -25.60 -11.00 1.70
CA ASP A 88 -27.03 -10.71 1.89
C ASP A 88 -27.16 -9.53 2.86
N ALA A 89 -27.94 -8.51 2.48
CA ALA A 89 -28.09 -7.31 3.30
C ALA A 89 -28.64 -7.65 4.70
N GLY A 90 -27.97 -7.16 5.75
CA GLY A 90 -28.37 -7.36 7.15
C GLY A 90 -28.11 -8.76 7.73
N LYS A 91 -27.70 -9.75 6.92
CA LYS A 91 -27.33 -11.08 7.41
C LYS A 91 -25.99 -11.04 8.13
N LEU A 92 -25.88 -11.76 9.24
CA LEU A 92 -24.65 -11.90 10.00
C LEU A 92 -23.70 -12.88 9.30
N TYR A 93 -22.45 -12.45 9.15
CA TYR A 93 -21.35 -13.25 8.64
C TYR A 93 -20.20 -13.21 9.64
N ILE A 94 -19.45 -14.31 9.73
CA ILE A 94 -18.13 -14.33 10.36
C ILE A 94 -17.12 -14.40 9.23
N VAL A 95 -16.29 -13.36 9.11
CA VAL A 95 -15.23 -13.30 8.08
C VAL A 95 -13.86 -13.39 8.73
N ARG A 96 -12.90 -13.94 7.99
CA ARG A 96 -11.51 -14.10 8.43
C ARG A 96 -10.60 -13.27 7.55
N ILE A 97 -9.74 -12.46 8.16
CA ILE A 97 -8.78 -11.60 7.44
C ILE A 97 -7.40 -11.80 8.04
N ALA A 98 -6.52 -12.43 7.29
CA ALA A 98 -5.09 -12.43 7.60
C ALA A 98 -4.50 -11.08 7.21
N MET A 99 -3.70 -10.50 8.10
CA MET A 99 -2.88 -9.33 7.82
C MET A 99 -1.52 -9.77 7.25
N ASN A 100 -0.76 -8.85 6.68
CA ASN A 100 0.59 -9.14 6.19
C ASN A 100 1.48 -9.68 7.33
N GLY A 101 2.32 -10.68 7.01
CA GLY A 101 3.29 -11.24 7.93
C GLY A 101 4.29 -10.18 8.40
N ILE A 102 4.58 -10.16 9.71
CA ILE A 102 5.41 -9.14 10.35
C ILE A 102 6.23 -9.77 11.48
N GLY A 103 7.46 -9.27 11.68
CA GLY A 103 8.19 -9.38 12.94
C GLY A 103 8.21 -8.00 13.59
N TYR A 104 7.54 -7.85 14.73
CA TYR A 104 7.41 -6.57 15.41
C TYR A 104 7.33 -6.75 16.91
N THR A 105 7.81 -5.76 17.67
CA THR A 105 7.79 -5.78 19.12
C THR A 105 7.11 -4.53 19.63
N PHE A 106 5.93 -4.68 20.25
CA PHE A 106 5.25 -3.59 20.93
C PHE A 106 5.94 -3.28 22.26
N PRO A 107 6.40 -2.03 22.49
CA PRO A 107 7.04 -1.66 23.75
C PRO A 107 6.06 -1.57 24.94
N PRO A 108 6.53 -1.68 26.19
CA PRO A 108 5.73 -1.33 27.35
C PRO A 108 5.34 0.15 27.33
N GLY A 109 4.17 0.49 27.88
CA GLY A 109 3.59 1.84 27.87
C GLY A 109 2.81 2.18 26.60
N HIS A 110 2.92 1.37 25.54
CA HIS A 110 2.19 1.56 24.29
C HIS A 110 0.81 0.86 24.33
N ARG A 111 -0.02 1.12 23.31
CA ARG A 111 -1.28 0.38 23.07
C ARG A 111 -1.27 -0.26 21.69
N ILE A 112 -1.92 -1.42 21.59
CA ILE A 112 -2.22 -2.06 20.31
C ILE A 112 -3.56 -1.51 19.82
N ARG A 113 -3.57 -0.89 18.64
CA ARG A 113 -4.80 -0.39 17.99
C ARG A 113 -5.16 -1.27 16.80
N LEU A 114 -6.42 -1.71 16.77
CA LEU A 114 -7.07 -2.26 15.58
C LEU A 114 -7.98 -1.19 14.98
N SER A 115 -7.65 -0.72 13.78
CA SER A 115 -8.49 0.21 13.01
C SER A 115 -9.20 -0.54 11.89
N VAL A 116 -10.52 -0.42 11.80
CA VAL A 116 -11.36 -1.06 10.79
C VAL A 116 -12.06 0.00 9.94
N SER A 117 -11.93 -0.09 8.62
CA SER A 117 -12.55 0.84 7.68
C SER A 117 -13.09 0.14 6.43
N THR A 118 -13.93 0.85 5.66
CA THR A 118 -14.50 0.34 4.40
C THR A 118 -13.79 0.86 3.15
N ALA A 119 -12.68 1.56 3.33
CA ALA A 119 -11.85 2.12 2.27
C ALA A 119 -10.39 2.17 2.71
N TYR A 120 -9.48 1.91 1.76
CA TYR A 120 -8.04 2.08 1.99
C TYR A 120 -7.30 2.56 0.74
N TRP A 121 -7.77 3.68 0.20
CA TRP A 121 -7.19 4.30 -0.99
C TRP A 121 -5.86 4.98 -0.66
N PRO A 122 -4.84 4.92 -1.55
CA PRO A 122 -4.81 4.27 -2.86
C PRO A 122 -4.29 2.81 -2.85
N ILE A 123 -4.10 2.19 -1.68
CA ILE A 123 -3.61 0.82 -1.56
C ILE A 123 -4.64 -0.18 -2.11
N ALA A 124 -5.92 0.04 -1.81
CA ALA A 124 -7.05 -0.70 -2.36
C ALA A 124 -7.90 0.22 -3.24
N PHE A 125 -8.24 -0.24 -4.45
CA PHE A 125 -9.22 0.45 -5.27
C PHE A 125 -10.60 0.39 -4.59
N PRO A 126 -11.40 1.48 -4.56
CA PRO A 126 -12.66 1.49 -3.84
C PRO A 126 -13.68 0.51 -4.43
N ALA A 127 -14.56 -0.03 -3.57
CA ALA A 127 -15.70 -0.80 -4.03
C ALA A 127 -16.68 0.08 -4.85
N PRO A 128 -17.52 -0.49 -5.73
CA PRO A 128 -18.49 0.24 -6.55
C PRO A 128 -19.45 1.18 -5.82
N GLY A 129 -19.64 0.95 -4.53
CA GLY A 129 -20.47 1.75 -3.65
C GLY A 129 -19.95 1.69 -2.23
N ARG A 130 -20.44 2.62 -1.40
CA ARG A 130 -20.11 2.68 0.01
C ARG A 130 -20.97 1.68 0.77
N ALA A 131 -20.33 0.68 1.34
CA ALA A 131 -20.95 -0.23 2.29
C ALA A 131 -20.87 0.35 3.69
N THR A 132 -21.96 0.23 4.44
CA THR A 132 -22.01 0.38 5.88
C THR A 132 -21.91 -1.01 6.50
N LEU A 133 -20.93 -1.18 7.39
CA LEU A 133 -20.74 -2.42 8.12
C LEU A 133 -21.14 -2.23 9.58
N THR A 134 -21.90 -3.17 10.13
CA THR A 134 -22.15 -3.23 11.57
C THR A 134 -21.34 -4.37 12.15
N ILE A 135 -20.47 -4.06 13.10
CA ILE A 135 -19.56 -5.02 13.74
C ILE A 135 -20.14 -5.46 15.09
N LYS A 136 -20.17 -6.76 15.33
CA LYS A 136 -20.49 -7.35 16.64
C LYS A 136 -19.18 -7.67 17.36
N ALA A 137 -18.70 -6.72 18.16
CA ALA A 137 -17.40 -6.80 18.81
C ALA A 137 -17.29 -8.00 19.76
N GLU A 138 -18.35 -8.31 20.49
CA GLU A 138 -18.43 -9.44 21.43
C GLU A 138 -18.32 -10.82 20.77
N ALA A 139 -18.58 -10.90 19.47
CA ALA A 139 -18.48 -12.12 18.66
C ALA A 139 -17.28 -12.08 17.70
N SER A 140 -16.33 -11.16 17.92
CA SER A 140 -15.15 -10.95 17.08
C SER A 140 -13.87 -11.15 17.91
N ALA A 141 -12.78 -11.54 17.26
CA ALA A 141 -11.51 -11.80 17.91
C ALA A 141 -10.32 -11.41 17.02
N LEU A 142 -9.33 -10.76 17.62
CA LEU A 142 -8.02 -10.54 17.02
C LEU A 142 -7.03 -11.55 17.58
N HIS A 143 -6.46 -12.37 16.70
CA HIS A 143 -5.46 -13.38 17.05
C HIS A 143 -4.07 -12.86 16.68
N LEU A 144 -3.22 -12.67 17.68
CA LEU A 144 -1.84 -12.21 17.50
C LEU A 144 -0.87 -13.40 17.53
N PRO A 145 0.08 -13.50 16.58
CA PRO A 145 1.10 -14.54 16.56
C PRO A 145 2.22 -14.17 17.55
N ILE A 146 1.92 -14.25 18.85
CA ILE A 146 2.85 -13.90 19.92
C ILE A 146 4.06 -14.83 19.87
N ARG A 147 5.26 -14.24 19.78
CA ARG A 147 6.53 -15.00 19.77
C ARG A 147 6.99 -15.23 21.21
N MET A 148 6.69 -16.40 21.75
CA MET A 148 7.19 -16.80 23.07
C MET A 148 8.71 -17.07 23.05
N PRO A 149 9.46 -16.70 24.11
CA PRO A 149 10.87 -17.05 24.24
C PRO A 149 11.10 -18.56 24.10
N GLN A 150 12.17 -18.94 23.40
CA GLN A 150 12.53 -20.35 23.19
C GLN A 150 13.83 -20.72 23.93
N PRO A 151 14.01 -21.99 24.38
CA PRO A 151 15.19 -22.45 25.14
C PRO A 151 16.59 -22.31 24.48
N GLY A 152 16.72 -21.63 23.34
CA GLY A 152 18.00 -21.34 22.67
C GLY A 152 18.19 -19.87 22.29
N ASP A 153 17.25 -18.99 22.63
CA ASP A 153 17.31 -17.58 22.24
C ASP A 153 18.57 -16.87 22.76
N GLU A 154 19.01 -17.23 23.97
CA GLU A 154 20.23 -16.69 24.60
C GLU A 154 21.53 -17.18 23.94
N GLN A 155 21.45 -18.26 23.16
CA GLN A 155 22.60 -18.88 22.49
C GLN A 155 22.71 -18.43 21.02
N LEU A 156 21.77 -17.59 20.53
CA LEU A 156 21.80 -17.08 19.17
C LEU A 156 23.06 -16.23 18.96
N GLN A 157 23.85 -16.59 17.95
CA GLN A 157 24.97 -15.77 17.56
C GLN A 157 24.48 -14.49 16.89
N PRO A 158 25.13 -13.34 17.13
CA PRO A 158 24.88 -12.14 16.35
C PRO A 158 25.04 -12.44 14.86
N PHE A 159 24.22 -11.79 14.02
CA PHE A 159 24.44 -11.87 12.58
C PHE A 159 25.87 -11.44 12.25
N ALA A 160 26.52 -12.20 11.38
CA ALA A 160 27.78 -11.77 10.77
C ALA A 160 27.58 -10.41 10.07
N PRO A 161 28.65 -9.62 9.88
CA PRO A 161 28.59 -8.43 9.06
C PRO A 161 27.93 -8.73 7.71
N VAL A 162 27.08 -7.81 7.26
CA VAL A 162 26.34 -7.95 6.00
C VAL A 162 27.34 -8.19 4.86
N GLU A 163 27.20 -9.32 4.18
CA GLU A 163 27.98 -9.63 2.99
C GLU A 163 27.34 -8.95 1.77
N ILE A 164 28.06 -8.03 1.16
CA ILE A 164 27.66 -7.35 -0.07
C ILE A 164 28.82 -7.39 -1.06
N SER A 165 28.50 -7.52 -2.34
CA SER A 165 29.49 -7.27 -3.40
C SER A 165 29.99 -5.84 -3.30
N SER A 166 31.26 -5.61 -3.66
CA SER A 166 31.77 -4.24 -3.86
C SER A 166 30.82 -3.48 -4.79
N PRO A 167 30.35 -2.27 -4.41
CA PRO A 167 29.48 -1.48 -5.27
C PRO A 167 30.12 -1.26 -6.64
N MET A 168 29.33 -1.41 -7.70
CA MET A 168 29.79 -1.03 -9.04
C MET A 168 30.11 0.47 -9.04
N PRO A 169 31.31 0.89 -9.46
CA PRO A 169 31.62 2.31 -9.61
C PRO A 169 30.62 2.97 -10.55
N SER A 170 30.03 4.07 -10.09
CA SER A 170 29.04 4.82 -10.86
C SER A 170 29.20 6.31 -10.64
N THR A 171 29.07 7.06 -11.72
CA THR A 171 29.07 8.52 -11.72
C THR A 171 27.65 9.06 -11.81
N VAL A 172 27.26 9.97 -10.92
CA VAL A 172 26.01 10.72 -11.06
C VAL A 172 26.21 11.77 -12.17
N LEU A 173 25.45 11.65 -13.25
CA LEU A 173 25.50 12.58 -14.38
C LEU A 173 24.47 13.71 -14.19
N GLU A 174 23.27 13.35 -13.76
CA GLU A 174 22.23 14.28 -13.36
C GLU A 174 21.66 13.85 -12.01
N PRO A 175 21.54 14.75 -11.02
CA PRO A 175 20.98 14.41 -9.73
C PRO A 175 19.47 14.13 -9.85
N GLY A 176 19.00 13.12 -9.12
CA GLY A 176 17.57 12.84 -9.00
C GLY A 176 16.84 13.78 -8.04
N LYS A 177 15.52 13.81 -8.15
CA LYS A 177 14.62 14.49 -7.23
C LYS A 177 13.40 13.63 -6.94
N VAL A 178 12.95 13.71 -5.70
CA VAL A 178 11.83 12.95 -5.20
C VAL A 178 10.87 13.87 -4.46
N GLU A 179 9.58 13.76 -4.76
CA GLU A 179 8.51 14.54 -4.12
C GLU A 179 7.30 13.64 -3.87
N ARG A 180 6.70 13.77 -2.69
CA ARG A 180 5.39 13.20 -2.35
C ARG A 180 4.57 14.28 -1.68
N PHE A 181 3.35 14.51 -2.15
CA PHE A 181 2.44 15.46 -1.52
C PHE A 181 0.99 14.99 -1.60
N VAL A 182 0.21 15.41 -0.62
CA VAL A 182 -1.23 15.17 -0.52
C VAL A 182 -1.91 16.53 -0.64
N GLN A 183 -2.86 16.64 -1.55
CA GLN A 183 -3.69 17.81 -1.74
C GLN A 183 -5.13 17.46 -1.38
N ILE A 184 -5.71 18.23 -0.47
CA ILE A 184 -7.13 18.16 -0.11
C ILE A 184 -7.77 19.44 -0.64
N ASP A 185 -8.67 19.30 -1.60
CA ASP A 185 -9.46 20.40 -2.14
C ASP A 185 -10.85 20.39 -1.48
N PRO A 186 -11.17 21.33 -0.58
CA PRO A 186 -12.48 21.38 0.09
C PRO A 186 -13.61 21.89 -0.81
N VAL A 187 -13.30 22.60 -1.89
CA VAL A 187 -14.30 23.12 -2.84
C VAL A 187 -14.73 22.02 -3.79
N ALA A 188 -13.77 21.36 -4.43
CA ALA A 188 -14.03 20.20 -5.27
C ALA A 188 -14.35 18.93 -4.47
N LYS A 189 -14.12 18.94 -3.15
CA LYS A 189 -14.20 17.79 -2.24
C LYS A 189 -13.39 16.62 -2.79
N GLN A 190 -12.13 16.84 -3.12
CA GLN A 190 -11.27 15.83 -3.74
C GLN A 190 -9.95 15.71 -2.98
N VAL A 191 -9.49 14.47 -2.81
CA VAL A 191 -8.15 14.17 -2.31
C VAL A 191 -7.29 13.67 -3.46
N THR A 192 -6.11 14.26 -3.61
CA THR A 192 -5.11 13.86 -4.61
C THR A 192 -3.78 13.55 -3.93
N VAL A 193 -3.22 12.38 -4.21
CA VAL A 193 -1.87 11.99 -3.77
C VAL A 193 -0.97 11.93 -4.98
N THR A 194 0.08 12.74 -4.99
CA THR A 194 1.05 12.78 -6.09
C THR A 194 2.41 12.30 -5.59
N LEU A 195 2.99 11.34 -6.33
CA LEU A 195 4.34 10.87 -6.17
C LEU A 195 5.14 11.18 -7.43
N LYS A 196 6.24 11.91 -7.29
CA LYS A 196 7.22 12.14 -8.35
C LYS A 196 8.56 11.58 -7.92
N ARG A 197 9.10 10.68 -8.73
CA ARG A 197 10.42 10.09 -8.55
C ARG A 197 11.19 10.23 -9.86
N ASP A 198 12.15 11.13 -9.86
CA ASP A 198 13.17 11.24 -10.89
C ASP A 198 14.48 10.74 -10.27
N ASN A 199 15.03 9.63 -10.76
CA ASN A 199 16.31 9.14 -10.28
C ASN A 199 17.50 9.93 -10.89
N GLY A 200 17.24 10.92 -11.75
CA GLY A 200 18.27 11.54 -12.56
C GLY A 200 18.86 10.53 -13.54
N SER A 201 20.15 10.67 -13.81
CA SER A 201 20.91 9.73 -14.63
C SER A 201 22.22 9.33 -13.96
N ILE A 202 22.52 8.03 -13.99
CA ILE A 202 23.75 7.44 -13.47
C ILE A 202 24.51 6.78 -14.61
N GLY A 203 25.82 7.01 -14.67
CA GLY A 203 26.75 6.27 -15.52
C GLY A 203 27.36 5.11 -14.73
N LEU A 204 27.34 3.92 -15.30
CA LEU A 204 28.01 2.73 -14.77
C LEU A 204 29.42 2.68 -15.35
N ASP A 205 30.42 3.10 -14.57
CA ASP A 205 31.74 3.46 -15.08
C ASP A 205 32.45 2.27 -15.75
N GLY A 206 32.31 1.07 -15.18
CA GLY A 206 32.96 -0.14 -15.69
C GLY A 206 32.46 -0.62 -17.06
N ILE A 207 31.29 -0.17 -17.51
CA ILE A 207 30.70 -0.58 -18.79
C ILE A 207 30.24 0.59 -19.66
N GLY A 208 30.37 1.83 -19.18
CA GLY A 208 29.96 3.06 -19.87
C GLY A 208 28.44 3.18 -20.09
N THR A 209 27.63 2.42 -19.34
CA THR A 209 26.17 2.39 -19.54
C THR A 209 25.50 3.47 -18.68
N ILE A 210 24.64 4.28 -19.28
CA ILE A 210 23.84 5.30 -18.62
C ILE A 210 22.45 4.75 -18.37
N VAL A 211 21.95 4.93 -17.14
CA VAL A 211 20.62 4.51 -16.71
C VAL A 211 19.87 5.73 -16.18
N GLY A 212 18.64 5.92 -16.65
CA GLY A 212 17.73 6.96 -16.18
C GLY A 212 16.35 6.38 -15.86
N LEU A 213 15.67 6.93 -14.85
CA LEU A 213 14.32 6.52 -14.49
C LEU A 213 13.51 7.70 -13.99
N LYS A 214 12.34 7.90 -14.58
CA LYS A 214 11.33 8.86 -14.13
C LYS A 214 10.00 8.17 -13.93
N LYS A 215 9.36 8.43 -12.80
CA LYS A 215 8.05 7.89 -12.43
C LYS A 215 7.21 8.98 -11.79
N HIS A 216 6.02 9.21 -12.31
CA HIS A 216 5.03 10.12 -11.74
C HIS A 216 3.74 9.34 -11.56
N ILE A 217 3.25 9.25 -10.33
CA ILE A 217 1.94 8.67 -10.03
C ILE A 217 1.03 9.73 -9.43
N THR A 218 -0.21 9.79 -9.91
CA THR A 218 -1.27 10.61 -9.35
C THR A 218 -2.46 9.72 -9.02
N TYR A 219 -2.84 9.70 -7.75
CA TYR A 219 -4.08 9.09 -7.28
C TYR A 219 -5.07 10.20 -6.94
N ALA A 220 -6.31 10.09 -7.40
CA ALA A 220 -7.36 11.05 -7.09
C ALA A 220 -8.68 10.32 -6.78
N VAL A 221 -9.42 10.82 -5.80
CA VAL A 221 -10.78 10.37 -5.49
C VAL A 221 -11.57 11.51 -4.85
N ALA A 222 -12.84 11.64 -5.23
CA ALA A 222 -13.75 12.59 -4.62
C ALA A 222 -14.25 12.03 -3.29
N GLU A 223 -14.48 12.92 -2.35
CA GLU A 223 -15.03 12.60 -1.06
C GLU A 223 -16.40 11.94 -1.27
N ASN A 224 -16.60 10.78 -0.67
CA ASN A 224 -17.87 10.04 -0.70
C ASN A 224 -18.33 9.51 -2.08
N ASP A 225 -17.53 9.63 -3.14
CA ASP A 225 -17.84 9.05 -4.45
C ASP A 225 -16.69 8.14 -4.95
N PRO A 226 -16.79 6.81 -4.73
CA PRO A 226 -15.75 5.87 -5.17
C PRO A 226 -15.63 5.76 -6.70
N THR A 227 -16.64 6.18 -7.46
CA THR A 227 -16.62 6.08 -8.94
C THR A 227 -15.74 7.13 -9.60
N THR A 228 -15.31 8.15 -8.86
CA THR A 228 -14.33 9.12 -9.37
C THR A 228 -12.89 8.69 -9.12
N ALA A 229 -12.66 7.51 -8.53
CA ALA A 229 -11.34 7.01 -8.26
C ALA A 229 -10.53 6.88 -9.55
N ARG A 230 -9.36 7.51 -9.56
CA ARG A 230 -8.49 7.59 -10.73
C ARG A 230 -7.05 7.41 -10.31
N THR A 231 -6.36 6.49 -10.98
CA THR A 231 -4.92 6.31 -10.88
C THR A 231 -4.29 6.64 -12.23
N GLU A 232 -3.31 7.52 -12.24
CA GLU A 232 -2.49 7.80 -13.42
C GLU A 232 -1.03 7.54 -13.09
N VAL A 233 -0.37 6.77 -13.94
CA VAL A 233 1.05 6.42 -13.83
C VAL A 233 1.73 6.83 -15.12
N TYR A 234 2.69 7.72 -15.03
CA TYR A 234 3.69 7.94 -16.05
C TYR A 234 5.00 7.28 -15.61
N TYR A 235 5.64 6.56 -16.52
CA TYR A 235 6.91 5.91 -16.30
C TYR A 235 7.80 6.09 -17.52
N ARG A 236 9.07 6.43 -17.31
CA ARG A 236 10.08 6.47 -18.35
C ARG A 236 11.35 5.81 -17.84
N PHE A 237 11.87 4.87 -18.61
CA PHE A 237 13.13 4.20 -18.35
C PHE A 237 14.06 4.43 -19.53
N GLU A 238 15.30 4.81 -19.23
CA GLU A 238 16.32 5.13 -20.21
C GLU A 238 17.54 4.25 -19.96
N LEU A 239 18.08 3.70 -21.03
CA LEU A 239 19.26 2.83 -21.01
C LEU A 239 20.07 3.05 -22.28
N GLY A 240 21.37 3.31 -22.15
CA GLY A 240 22.23 3.50 -23.31
C GLY A 240 23.71 3.48 -23.01
N ARG A 241 24.54 3.38 -24.06
CA ARG A 241 26.01 3.43 -24.04
C ARG A 241 26.50 4.00 -25.37
N GLY A 242 27.25 5.10 -25.32
CA GLY A 242 27.74 5.79 -26.52
C GLY A 242 26.60 6.14 -27.48
N GLU A 243 26.74 5.77 -28.75
CA GLU A 243 25.72 5.98 -29.80
C GLU A 243 24.44 5.14 -29.61
N TRP A 244 24.52 4.05 -28.83
CA TRP A 244 23.36 3.23 -28.53
C TRP A 244 22.57 3.87 -27.38
N GLN A 245 21.44 4.49 -27.70
CA GLN A 245 20.56 5.11 -26.71
C GLN A 245 19.14 4.60 -26.88
N THR A 246 18.54 4.08 -25.81
CA THR A 246 17.18 3.55 -25.84
C THR A 246 16.34 4.08 -24.69
N ALA A 247 15.04 4.18 -24.90
CA ALA A 247 14.11 4.50 -23.83
C ALA A 247 12.75 3.85 -24.08
N VAL A 248 12.03 3.59 -23.00
CA VAL A 248 10.60 3.24 -23.03
C VAL A 248 9.87 4.22 -22.13
N ALA A 249 8.79 4.81 -22.64
CA ALA A 249 7.87 5.62 -21.87
C ALA A 249 6.48 5.01 -21.93
N ALA A 250 5.78 5.00 -20.80
CA ALA A 250 4.42 4.53 -20.69
C ALA A 250 3.59 5.49 -19.84
N ARG A 251 2.35 5.72 -20.26
CA ARG A 251 1.32 6.40 -19.47
C ARG A 251 0.14 5.45 -19.34
N THR A 252 -0.22 5.16 -18.10
CA THR A 252 -1.36 4.30 -17.78
C THR A 252 -2.35 5.08 -16.94
N VAL A 253 -3.61 5.13 -17.38
CA VAL A 253 -4.72 5.72 -16.62
C VAL A 253 -5.72 4.63 -16.31
N MET A 254 -6.07 4.47 -15.04
CA MET A 254 -7.09 3.56 -14.57
C MET A 254 -8.19 4.33 -13.86
N THR A 255 -9.43 4.14 -14.29
CA THR A 255 -10.64 4.63 -13.63
C THR A 255 -11.62 3.47 -13.44
N ALA A 256 -12.71 3.69 -12.71
CA ALA A 256 -13.76 2.69 -12.60
C ALA A 256 -15.15 3.32 -12.67
N SER A 257 -16.07 2.61 -13.30
CA SER A 257 -17.50 2.77 -13.08
C SER A 257 -17.97 1.82 -11.97
N LYS A 258 -19.29 1.76 -11.72
CA LYS A 258 -19.86 0.81 -10.76
C LYS A 258 -19.67 -0.66 -11.15
N SER A 259 -19.44 -0.97 -12.42
CA SER A 259 -19.38 -2.34 -12.91
C SER A 259 -18.10 -2.70 -13.64
N THR A 260 -17.30 -1.71 -14.05
CA THR A 260 -16.20 -1.92 -14.99
C THR A 260 -15.00 -1.04 -14.63
N PHE A 261 -13.80 -1.61 -14.68
CA PHE A 261 -12.56 -0.85 -14.68
C PHE A 261 -12.25 -0.42 -16.11
N HIS A 262 -11.84 0.83 -16.28
CA HIS A 262 -11.38 1.36 -17.57
C HIS A 262 -9.89 1.61 -17.48
N LEU A 263 -9.12 0.96 -18.33
CA LEU A 263 -7.68 1.09 -18.41
C LEU A 263 -7.31 1.66 -19.77
N GLN A 264 -6.61 2.80 -19.77
CA GLN A 264 -5.97 3.35 -20.97
C GLN A 264 -4.46 3.25 -20.79
N VAL A 265 -3.77 2.78 -21.82
CA VAL A 265 -2.30 2.68 -21.85
C VAL A 265 -1.79 3.30 -23.14
N ASP A 266 -0.84 4.21 -22.99
CA ASP A 266 -0.02 4.77 -24.07
C ASP A 266 1.42 4.29 -23.84
N LEU A 267 2.05 3.73 -24.87
CA LEU A 267 3.41 3.20 -24.84
C LEU A 267 4.22 3.76 -26.01
N ASP A 268 5.38 4.34 -25.73
CA ASP A 268 6.34 4.81 -26.73
C ASP A 268 7.70 4.14 -26.47
N ALA A 269 8.36 3.68 -27.54
CA ALA A 269 9.74 3.19 -27.50
C ALA A 269 10.64 4.03 -28.40
N TYR A 270 11.87 4.25 -27.95
CA TYR A 270 12.83 5.15 -28.58
C TYR A 270 14.16 4.44 -28.84
N ALA A 271 14.77 4.72 -29.98
CA ALA A 271 16.17 4.41 -30.30
C ALA A 271 16.84 5.66 -30.86
N LYS A 272 18.05 5.98 -30.40
CA LYS A 272 18.79 7.21 -30.78
C LYS A 272 17.96 8.50 -30.61
N ARG A 273 17.10 8.54 -29.58
CA ARG A 273 16.14 9.62 -29.27
C ARG A 273 15.00 9.78 -30.29
N GLU A 274 14.95 8.95 -31.33
CA GLU A 274 13.83 8.88 -32.26
C GLU A 274 12.81 7.87 -31.75
N ARG A 275 11.53 8.21 -31.87
CA ARG A 275 10.46 7.28 -31.52
C ARG A 275 10.33 6.23 -32.62
N ILE A 276 10.67 4.99 -32.31
CA ILE A 276 10.63 3.86 -33.25
C ILE A 276 9.35 3.05 -33.18
N PHE A 277 8.60 3.19 -32.08
CA PHE A 277 7.35 2.46 -31.88
C PHE A 277 6.41 3.28 -30.99
N CYS A 278 5.13 3.26 -31.30
CA CYS A 278 4.08 3.74 -30.41
C CYS A 278 2.86 2.80 -30.47
N ARG A 279 2.19 2.67 -29.33
CA ARG A 279 0.92 1.93 -29.23
C ARG A 279 0.06 2.53 -28.13
N SER A 280 -1.20 2.82 -28.46
CA SER A 280 -2.22 3.20 -27.50
C SER A 280 -3.37 2.20 -27.55
N TRP A 281 -3.89 1.83 -26.40
CA TRP A 281 -5.06 0.96 -26.30
C TRP A 281 -5.85 1.24 -25.02
N SER A 282 -7.15 0.91 -25.07
CA SER A 282 -8.04 0.95 -23.92
C SER A 282 -8.76 -0.38 -23.74
N LYS A 283 -9.13 -0.68 -22.49
CA LYS A 283 -9.93 -1.85 -22.12
C LYS A 283 -10.90 -1.49 -20.99
#